data_AF-A0A5N6NHR5-F1
#
_entry.id   AF-A0A5N6NHR5-F1
#
_cell.length_a   1.000
_cell.length_b   1.000
_cell.length_c   1.000
_cell.angle_alpha   90.00
_cell.angle_beta   90.00
_cell.angle_gamma   90.00
#
_symmetry.space_group_name_H-M   'P 1'
#
loop_
_entity.id
_entity.type
_entity.pdbx_description
1 polymer ?
#
loop_
_entity_poly.entity_id
_entity_poly.type
_entity_poly.pdbx_seq_one_letter_code
_entity_poly.pdbx_strand_id
1 'polypeptide(L)'
;MDKSVMPWPFSDHVHWYHTTMRSVSKTTDMLYAYNKVMPGFTTRLTIDEVELLKQQKGIVSVQEEQVYQLHTTRSPEFLGLERNDLILPESTSGVDVIVGVLDTGVWPKSKSLDDTGFGPIPSRWKGKCETGTDFNKSSCNRKLIGARSPDDGHGTHCASTAVGSAVTDASEGSDLSQSLHTHTL
;
A
#
# COMPACT_ATOMS: atom_id res chain seq x y z
N MET A 1 9.68 -17.93 2.36
CA MET A 1 10.25 -19.27 2.12
C MET A 1 11.29 -19.20 1.03
N ASP A 2 12.45 -19.82 1.23
CA ASP A 2 13.52 -19.85 0.24
C ASP A 2 13.15 -20.74 -0.94
N LYS A 3 12.95 -20.15 -2.12
CA LYS A 3 12.56 -20.89 -3.34
C LYS A 3 13.66 -21.85 -3.82
N SER A 4 14.93 -21.59 -3.51
CA SER A 4 16.05 -22.40 -3.99
C SER A 4 16.07 -23.79 -3.37
N VAL A 5 15.44 -23.96 -2.20
CA VAL A 5 15.36 -25.24 -1.48
C VAL A 5 14.03 -25.96 -1.68
N MET A 6 13.19 -25.49 -2.62
CA MET A 6 11.92 -26.12 -2.94
C MET A 6 12.15 -27.57 -3.40
N PRO A 7 11.51 -28.56 -2.76
CA PRO A 7 11.68 -29.96 -3.13
C PRO A 7 11.17 -30.26 -4.55
N TRP A 8 11.85 -31.17 -5.24
CA TRP A 8 11.51 -31.61 -6.60
C TRP A 8 10.05 -32.06 -6.86
N PRO A 9 9.28 -32.67 -5.91
CA PRO A 9 7.88 -32.98 -6.19
C PRO A 9 6.99 -31.74 -6.41
N PHE A 10 7.45 -30.53 -6.09
CA PHE A 10 6.68 -29.30 -6.28
C PHE A 10 7.05 -28.60 -7.58
N SER A 11 6.08 -28.43 -8.46
CA SER A 11 6.19 -27.58 -9.67
C SER A 11 5.72 -26.14 -9.44
N ASP A 12 5.02 -25.91 -8.33
CA ASP A 12 4.45 -24.61 -7.97
C ASP A 12 4.71 -24.32 -6.48
N HIS A 13 5.15 -23.08 -6.22
CA HIS A 13 5.45 -22.61 -4.87
C HIS A 13 4.19 -22.54 -4.01
N VAL A 14 3.03 -22.20 -4.57
CA VAL A 14 1.78 -22.12 -3.79
C VAL A 14 1.39 -23.50 -3.27
N HIS A 15 1.51 -24.53 -4.11
CA HIS A 15 1.32 -25.91 -3.69
C HIS A 15 2.31 -26.33 -2.58
N TRP A 16 3.58 -25.94 -2.70
CA TRP A 16 4.59 -26.20 -1.67
C TRP A 16 4.25 -25.51 -0.34
N TYR A 17 3.87 -24.23 -0.37
CA TYR A 17 3.50 -23.46 0.81
C TYR A 17 2.30 -24.08 1.51
N HIS A 18 1.25 -24.39 0.75
CA HIS A 18 0.05 -25.01 1.28
C HIS A 18 0.35 -26.37 1.93
N THR A 19 1.19 -27.19 1.30
CA THR A 19 1.58 -28.50 1.86
C THR A 19 2.39 -28.36 3.14
N THR A 20 3.33 -27.41 3.16
CA THR A 20 4.15 -27.10 4.35
C THR A 20 3.27 -26.63 5.50
N MET A 21 2.32 -25.73 5.24
CA MET A 21 1.35 -25.26 6.23
C MET A 21 0.45 -26.40 6.74
N ARG A 22 -0.07 -27.26 5.85
CA ARG A 22 -0.93 -28.39 6.24
C ARG A 22 -0.21 -29.45 7.07
N SER A 23 1.12 -29.51 6.99
CA SER A 23 1.93 -30.39 7.83
C SER A 23 1.96 -29.94 9.30
N VAL A 24 1.79 -28.64 9.56
CA VAL A 24 1.80 -28.07 10.92
C VAL A 24 0.41 -27.83 11.47
N SER A 25 -0.55 -27.45 10.61
CA SER A 25 -1.93 -27.19 11.00
C SER A 25 -2.92 -27.79 10.02
N LYS A 26 -3.84 -28.63 10.51
CA LYS A 26 -4.89 -29.23 9.68
C LYS A 26 -6.11 -28.35 9.50
N THR A 27 -6.33 -27.41 10.43
CA THR A 27 -7.55 -26.60 10.52
C THR A 27 -7.42 -25.22 9.89
N THR A 28 -6.20 -24.78 9.64
CA THR A 28 -5.94 -23.44 9.09
C THR A 28 -5.81 -23.45 7.58
N ASP A 29 -6.26 -22.35 6.96
CA ASP A 29 -6.10 -22.04 5.55
C ASP A 29 -5.09 -20.91 5.34
N MET A 30 -4.46 -20.92 4.16
CA MET A 30 -3.55 -19.87 3.72
C MET A 30 -4.36 -18.65 3.29
N LEU A 31 -4.10 -17.50 3.91
CA LEU A 31 -4.80 -16.25 3.63
C LEU A 31 -4.29 -15.62 2.33
N TYR A 32 -2.97 -15.59 2.14
CA TYR A 32 -2.35 -15.03 0.96
C TYR A 32 -1.00 -15.67 0.67
N ALA A 33 -0.60 -15.72 -0.61
CA ALA A 33 0.71 -16.18 -1.06
C ALA A 33 1.44 -15.08 -1.82
N TYR A 34 2.60 -14.68 -1.33
CA TYR A 34 3.48 -13.69 -1.93
C TYR A 34 4.50 -14.36 -2.85
N ASN A 35 4.67 -13.83 -4.06
CA ASN A 35 5.59 -14.39 -5.06
C ASN A 35 6.49 -13.37 -5.78
N LYS A 36 6.29 -12.06 -5.55
CA LYS A 36 7.00 -10.98 -6.25
C LYS A 36 8.20 -10.44 -5.48
N VAL A 37 7.96 -9.70 -4.40
CA VAL A 37 9.02 -9.02 -3.63
C VAL A 37 9.67 -9.96 -2.64
N MET A 38 8.86 -10.66 -1.86
CA MET A 38 9.31 -11.67 -0.90
C MET A 38 8.48 -12.94 -1.10
N PRO A 39 9.10 -14.08 -1.41
CA PRO A 39 8.39 -15.35 -1.46
C PRO A 39 7.91 -15.76 -0.06
N GLY A 40 6.61 -16.02 0.11
CA GLY A 40 6.06 -16.44 1.39
C GLY A 40 4.54 -16.53 1.39
N PHE A 41 3.94 -16.68 2.57
CA PHE A 41 2.50 -16.74 2.73
C PHE A 41 2.09 -16.19 4.11
N THR A 42 0.83 -15.80 4.25
CA THR A 42 0.20 -15.43 5.53
C THR A 42 -0.85 -16.45 5.93
N THR A 43 -1.00 -16.65 7.24
CA THR A 43 -1.86 -17.69 7.83
C THR A 43 -2.11 -17.37 9.31
N ARG A 44 -3.20 -17.89 9.89
CA ARG A 44 -3.50 -17.76 11.33
C ARG A 44 -3.08 -19.04 12.06
N LEU A 45 -2.10 -18.95 12.95
CA LEU A 45 -1.56 -20.10 13.68
C LEU A 45 -1.56 -19.85 15.18
N THR A 46 -1.68 -20.92 15.95
CA THR A 46 -1.39 -20.92 17.39
C THR A 46 0.12 -20.82 17.63
N ILE A 47 0.50 -20.47 18.86
CA ILE A 47 1.92 -20.33 19.25
C ILE A 47 2.68 -21.65 19.02
N ASP A 48 2.08 -22.79 19.38
CA ASP A 48 2.70 -24.10 19.20
C ASP A 48 2.90 -24.44 17.71
N GLU A 49 1.93 -24.12 16.85
CA GLU A 49 2.04 -24.32 15.41
C GLU A 49 3.09 -23.42 14.76
N VAL A 50 3.31 -22.21 15.29
CA VAL A 50 4.38 -21.31 14.83
C VAL A 50 5.75 -21.94 15.08
N GLU A 51 5.97 -22.55 16.25
CA GLU A 51 7.23 -23.23 16.54
C GLU A 51 7.47 -24.44 15.64
N LEU A 52 6.41 -25.21 15.33
CA LEU A 52 6.48 -26.29 14.34
C LEU A 52 6.77 -25.77 12.93
N LEU A 53 6.21 -24.61 12.56
CA LEU A 53 6.43 -24.00 11.26
C LEU A 53 7.88 -23.51 11.10
N LYS A 54 8.46 -22.88 12.13
CA LYS A 54 9.86 -22.41 12.11
C LYS A 54 10.86 -23.53 11.83
N GLN A 55 10.51 -24.77 12.17
CA GLN A 55 11.35 -25.96 11.95
C GLN A 55 11.23 -26.51 10.51
N GLN A 56 10.28 -26.05 9.71
CA GLN A 56 10.08 -26.55 8.35
C GLN A 56 11.18 -26.08 7.41
N LYS A 57 11.67 -27.01 6.58
CA LYS A 57 12.70 -26.70 5.57
C LYS A 57 12.19 -25.62 4.61
N GLY A 58 13.00 -24.58 4.42
CA GLY A 58 12.69 -23.45 3.55
C GLY A 58 11.99 -22.30 4.25
N ILE A 59 11.57 -22.43 5.51
CA ILE A 59 11.16 -21.28 6.32
C ILE A 59 12.41 -20.52 6.76
N VAL A 60 12.53 -19.27 6.31
CA VAL A 60 13.66 -18.38 6.62
C VAL A 60 13.37 -17.54 7.86
N SER A 61 12.12 -17.07 7.99
CA SER A 61 11.64 -16.28 9.11
C SER A 61 10.13 -16.40 9.22
N VAL A 62 9.61 -16.33 10.44
CA VAL A 62 8.18 -16.15 10.74
C VAL A 62 8.06 -14.86 11.54
N GLN A 63 7.17 -13.98 11.10
CA GLN A 63 6.91 -12.69 11.75
C GLN A 63 5.43 -12.62 12.11
N GLU A 64 5.14 -12.11 13.29
CA GLU A 64 3.76 -11.81 13.70
C GLU A 64 3.22 -10.63 12.88
N GLU A 65 1.96 -10.71 12.49
CA GLU A 65 1.29 -9.59 11.83
C GLU A 65 1.12 -8.43 12.81
N GLN A 66 1.62 -7.25 12.43
CA GLN A 66 1.51 -6.03 13.23
C GLN A 66 0.55 -5.06 12.57
N VAL A 67 -0.37 -4.53 13.35
CA VAL A 67 -1.25 -3.44 12.93
C VAL A 67 -0.55 -2.12 13.27
N TYR A 68 -0.29 -1.31 12.24
CA TYR A 68 0.29 0.01 12.39
C TYR A 68 -0.80 1.07 12.57
N GLN A 69 -0.51 2.08 13.39
CA GLN A 69 -1.38 3.24 13.55
C GLN A 69 -0.99 4.32 12.53
N LEU A 70 -1.99 5.07 12.07
CA LEU A 70 -1.76 6.19 11.17
C LEU A 70 -1.02 7.29 11.91
N HIS A 71 0.11 7.68 11.35
CA HIS A 71 0.90 8.78 11.86
C HIS A 71 1.00 9.84 10.77
N THR A 72 0.18 10.89 10.85
CA THR A 72 0.61 12.21 10.39
C THR A 72 0.20 13.28 11.38
N THR A 73 1.13 14.16 11.69
CA THR A 73 0.87 15.47 12.29
C THR A 73 1.50 16.48 11.34
N ARG A 74 0.71 17.49 10.92
CA ARG A 74 1.06 18.73 10.20
C ARG A 74 2.21 18.65 9.17
N SER A 75 1.87 18.84 7.90
CA SER A 75 2.74 18.55 6.76
C SER A 75 3.73 19.67 6.31
N PRO A 76 3.52 20.64 5.40
CA PRO A 76 4.67 21.41 4.87
C PRO A 76 5.26 22.47 5.84
N GLU A 77 4.41 23.09 6.66
CA GLU A 77 4.80 24.14 7.61
C GLU A 77 5.79 23.64 8.67
N PHE A 78 5.57 22.42 9.18
CA PHE A 78 6.48 21.78 10.13
C PHE A 78 7.88 21.58 9.53
N LEU A 79 7.95 21.34 8.22
CA LEU A 79 9.19 21.19 7.47
C LEU A 79 9.75 22.54 6.98
N GLY A 80 9.14 23.67 7.34
CA GLY A 80 9.55 25.00 6.90
C GLY A 80 9.42 25.22 5.39
N LEU A 81 8.58 24.42 4.72
CA LEU A 81 8.36 24.47 3.27
C LEU A 81 7.32 25.53 2.87
N GLU A 82 7.11 26.54 3.72
CA GLU A 82 6.28 27.68 3.35
C GLU A 82 6.93 28.44 2.21
N ARG A 83 6.15 28.59 1.12
CA ARG A 83 6.39 29.43 -0.06
C ARG A 83 7.76 30.09 -0.07
N ASN A 84 8.76 29.31 -0.44
CA ASN A 84 10.00 29.88 -0.89
C ASN A 84 10.35 29.17 -2.18
N ASP A 85 10.63 30.00 -3.18
CA ASP A 85 11.15 29.69 -4.51
C ASP A 85 12.54 29.00 -4.45
N LEU A 86 12.84 28.27 -3.37
CA LEU A 86 14.16 27.79 -2.96
C LEU A 86 14.30 26.26 -2.95
N ILE A 87 13.23 25.48 -3.19
CA ILE A 87 13.32 23.99 -3.15
C ILE A 87 12.95 23.33 -4.48
N LEU A 88 12.22 24.00 -5.36
CA LEU A 88 11.96 23.50 -6.70
C LEU A 88 12.54 24.50 -7.70
N PRO A 89 13.74 24.27 -8.26
CA PRO A 89 14.21 25.08 -9.38
C PRO A 89 13.14 25.04 -10.48
N GLU A 90 12.96 26.15 -11.20
CA GLU A 90 12.07 26.29 -12.38
C GLU A 90 12.25 25.17 -13.43
N SER A 91 13.29 24.34 -13.30
CA SER A 91 13.60 23.16 -14.10
C SER A 91 12.77 21.90 -13.80
N THR A 92 11.72 21.93 -12.96
CA THR A 92 10.86 20.75 -12.73
C THR A 92 9.93 20.41 -13.90
N SER A 93 9.96 21.23 -14.96
CA SER A 93 9.44 20.88 -16.29
C SER A 93 10.20 19.66 -16.85
N GLY A 94 9.80 18.45 -16.45
CA GLY A 94 10.40 17.19 -16.93
C GLY A 94 10.68 16.12 -15.87
N VAL A 95 10.31 16.31 -14.60
CA VAL A 95 10.50 15.26 -13.58
C VAL A 95 9.42 14.18 -13.72
N ASP A 96 9.72 13.11 -14.46
CA ASP A 96 8.90 11.90 -14.58
C ASP A 96 9.13 10.97 -13.36
N VAL A 97 8.60 11.36 -12.21
CA VAL A 97 8.62 10.55 -10.98
C VAL A 97 7.19 10.14 -10.64
N ILE A 98 7.01 8.87 -10.25
CA ILE A 98 5.73 8.35 -9.77
C ILE A 98 5.90 8.08 -8.27
N VAL A 99 5.10 8.75 -7.45
CA VAL A 99 5.09 8.58 -6.01
C VAL A 99 3.96 7.63 -5.62
N GLY A 100 4.30 6.54 -4.92
CA GLY A 100 3.32 5.63 -4.33
C GLY A 100 3.07 5.99 -2.87
N VAL A 101 1.79 6.12 -2.50
CA VAL A 101 1.37 6.37 -1.11
C VAL A 101 0.64 5.13 -0.61
N LEU A 102 1.12 4.55 0.49
CA LEU A 102 0.47 3.44 1.18
C LEU A 102 -0.27 4.02 2.38
N ASP A 103 -1.59 4.13 2.27
CA ASP A 103 -2.46 4.71 3.29
C ASP A 103 -3.86 4.06 3.19
N THR A 104 -4.81 4.57 3.97
CA THR A 104 -6.21 4.13 4.07
C THR A 104 -7.07 4.39 2.84
N GLY A 105 -6.61 5.16 1.86
CA GLY A 105 -7.47 5.48 0.71
C GLY A 105 -7.14 6.79 0.02
N VAL A 106 -8.02 7.23 -0.87
CA VAL A 106 -7.91 8.51 -1.55
C VAL A 106 -9.27 8.97 -2.07
N TRP A 107 -9.61 10.24 -1.82
CA TRP A 107 -10.78 10.90 -2.38
C TRP A 107 -10.43 11.47 -3.76
N PRO A 108 -10.85 10.81 -4.86
CA PRO A 108 -10.37 11.15 -6.21
C PRO A 108 -10.86 12.52 -6.70
N LYS A 109 -11.95 13.05 -6.12
CA LYS A 109 -12.52 14.35 -6.48
C LYS A 109 -11.86 15.53 -5.76
N SER A 110 -10.82 15.29 -4.97
CA SER A 110 -10.06 16.37 -4.34
C SER A 110 -9.44 17.28 -5.40
N LYS A 111 -9.62 18.60 -5.26
CA LYS A 111 -9.01 19.60 -6.17
C LYS A 111 -7.48 19.51 -6.20
N SER A 112 -6.85 19.06 -5.11
CA SER A 112 -5.40 18.87 -5.05
C SER A 112 -4.90 17.78 -6.01
N LEU A 113 -5.79 16.87 -6.44
CA LEU A 113 -5.51 15.74 -7.34
C LEU A 113 -6.02 15.98 -8.77
N ASP A 114 -6.41 17.22 -9.10
CA ASP A 114 -6.75 17.62 -10.46
C ASP A 114 -5.54 17.48 -11.41
N ASP A 115 -5.81 17.08 -12.66
CA ASP A 115 -4.77 16.76 -13.63
C ASP A 115 -4.46 17.88 -14.65
N THR A 116 -4.93 19.11 -14.38
CA THR A 116 -4.59 20.29 -15.17
C THR A 116 -3.08 20.48 -15.20
N GLY A 117 -2.52 20.64 -16.40
CA GLY A 117 -1.07 20.79 -16.62
C GLY A 117 -0.28 19.47 -16.70
N PHE A 118 -0.91 18.32 -16.43
CA PHE A 118 -0.24 17.01 -16.58
C PHE A 118 -0.34 16.48 -18.01
N GLY A 119 0.81 16.01 -18.53
CA GLY A 119 0.92 15.27 -19.79
C GLY A 119 0.38 13.84 -19.69
N PRO A 120 0.57 13.01 -20.74
CA PRO A 120 0.10 11.63 -20.72
C PRO A 120 0.77 10.79 -19.62
N ILE A 121 0.05 9.77 -19.14
CA ILE A 121 0.59 8.83 -18.15
C ILE A 121 1.85 8.16 -18.72
N PRO A 122 2.98 8.11 -17.97
CA PRO A 122 4.22 7.50 -18.43
C PRO A 122 4.03 6.07 -18.90
N SER A 123 4.55 5.69 -20.07
CA SER A 123 4.38 4.35 -20.66
C SER A 123 4.98 3.22 -19.81
N ARG A 124 5.95 3.56 -18.93
CA ARG A 124 6.55 2.68 -17.93
C ARG A 124 5.60 2.34 -16.78
N TRP A 125 4.54 3.12 -16.55
CA TRP A 125 3.54 2.82 -15.53
C TRP A 125 2.75 1.57 -15.90
N LYS A 126 2.74 0.57 -15.00
CA LYS A 126 2.00 -0.69 -15.15
C LYS A 126 0.98 -0.92 -14.03
N GLY A 127 0.70 0.11 -13.23
CA GLY A 127 -0.31 0.05 -12.18
C GLY A 127 -1.72 -0.04 -12.76
N LYS A 128 -2.71 -0.12 -11.86
CA LYS A 128 -4.13 -0.19 -12.23
C LYS A 128 -4.91 0.80 -11.37
N CYS A 129 -6.05 1.22 -11.91
CA CYS A 129 -7.11 1.86 -11.14
C CYS A 129 -8.17 0.80 -10.86
N GLU A 130 -8.21 0.30 -9.63
CA GLU A 130 -9.21 -0.68 -9.19
C GLU A 130 -10.54 0.01 -8.86
N THR A 131 -11.63 -0.76 -8.99
CA THR A 131 -12.96 -0.33 -8.54
C THR A 131 -13.09 -0.68 -7.05
N GLY A 132 -13.71 0.20 -6.28
CA GLY A 132 -14.07 0.00 -4.87
C GLY A 132 -15.43 0.62 -4.57
N THR A 133 -15.76 0.77 -3.28
CA THR A 133 -16.96 1.48 -2.85
C THR A 133 -16.85 2.94 -3.28
N ASP A 134 -17.85 3.44 -4.02
CA ASP A 134 -17.88 4.81 -4.57
C ASP A 134 -16.64 5.24 -5.38
N PHE A 135 -15.85 4.28 -5.84
CA PHE A 135 -14.63 4.49 -6.60
C PHE A 135 -14.64 3.62 -7.85
N ASN A 136 -14.53 4.23 -9.03
CA ASN A 136 -14.57 3.51 -10.31
C ASN A 136 -13.28 3.75 -11.12
N LYS A 137 -13.13 3.05 -12.25
CA LYS A 137 -11.93 3.19 -13.10
C LYS A 137 -11.68 4.62 -13.60
N SER A 138 -12.74 5.42 -13.76
CA SER A 138 -12.65 6.83 -14.15
C SER A 138 -12.34 7.78 -12.99
N SER A 139 -12.24 7.28 -11.76
CA SER A 139 -11.73 8.06 -10.63
C SER A 139 -10.25 8.39 -10.75
N CYS A 140 -9.48 7.60 -11.51
CA CYS A 140 -8.10 7.91 -11.85
C CYS A 140 -8.02 8.83 -13.08
N ASN A 141 -7.01 9.71 -13.09
CA ASN A 141 -6.78 10.71 -14.12
C ASN A 141 -5.27 10.77 -14.47
N ARG A 142 -4.78 11.85 -15.11
CA ARG A 142 -3.34 11.96 -15.46
C ARG A 142 -2.44 12.29 -14.26
N LYS A 143 -3.01 12.59 -13.08
CA LYS A 143 -2.31 12.85 -11.82
C LYS A 143 -2.43 11.69 -10.83
N LEU A 144 -3.65 11.30 -10.46
CA LEU A 144 -3.94 10.05 -9.75
C LEU A 144 -3.99 8.92 -10.78
N ILE A 145 -2.83 8.37 -11.14
CA ILE A 145 -2.69 7.41 -12.25
C ILE A 145 -3.00 5.94 -11.88
N GLY A 146 -3.23 5.67 -10.59
CA GLY A 146 -3.73 4.37 -10.13
C GLY A 146 -4.03 4.33 -8.64
N ALA A 147 -4.87 3.37 -8.27
CA ALA A 147 -5.35 3.13 -6.91
C ALA A 147 -5.64 1.63 -6.75
N ARG A 148 -5.26 1.06 -5.61
CA ARG A 148 -5.49 -0.35 -5.23
C ARG A 148 -6.25 -0.37 -3.92
N SER A 149 -7.28 -1.21 -3.84
CA SER A 149 -8.22 -1.23 -2.70
C SER A 149 -8.67 0.18 -2.26
N PRO A 150 -9.19 1.01 -3.18
CA PRO A 150 -9.54 2.39 -2.84
C PRO A 150 -10.70 2.43 -1.84
N ASP A 151 -10.49 3.19 -0.77
CA ASP A 151 -11.49 3.65 0.19
C ASP A 151 -11.32 5.18 0.36
N ASP A 152 -12.19 5.83 1.11
CA ASP A 152 -11.98 7.21 1.55
C ASP A 152 -11.35 7.24 2.96
N GLY A 153 -10.34 8.09 3.15
CA GLY A 153 -9.60 8.12 4.40
C GLY A 153 -8.45 9.12 4.44
N HIS A 154 -7.61 8.96 5.46
CA HIS A 154 -6.42 9.77 5.75
C HIS A 154 -5.46 9.92 4.55
N GLY A 155 -5.43 8.96 3.64
CA GLY A 155 -4.54 8.98 2.49
C GLY A 155 -4.76 10.13 1.51
N THR A 156 -5.94 10.77 1.49
CA THR A 156 -6.16 12.00 0.72
C THR A 156 -5.26 13.13 1.20
N HIS A 157 -5.10 13.28 2.52
CA HIS A 157 -4.23 14.30 3.12
C HIS A 157 -2.76 14.01 2.82
N CYS A 158 -2.34 12.75 2.95
CA CYS A 158 -0.98 12.31 2.63
C CYS A 158 -0.63 12.51 1.15
N ALA A 159 -1.52 12.11 0.24
CA ALA A 159 -1.34 12.30 -1.19
C ALA A 159 -1.29 13.79 -1.57
N SER A 160 -2.15 14.61 -0.96
CA SER A 160 -2.15 16.07 -1.18
C SER A 160 -0.89 16.75 -0.64
N THR A 161 -0.36 16.28 0.49
CA THR A 161 0.92 16.75 1.03
C THR A 161 2.08 16.39 0.09
N ALA A 162 2.12 15.15 -0.37
CA ALA A 162 3.27 14.63 -1.12
C ALA A 162 3.34 15.21 -2.54
N VAL A 163 2.19 15.32 -3.22
CA VAL A 163 2.13 15.67 -4.66
C VAL A 163 0.92 16.54 -5.04
N GLY A 164 0.17 17.07 -4.06
CA GLY A 164 -1.02 17.88 -4.30
C GLY A 164 -0.71 19.20 -4.98
N SER A 165 -1.62 19.65 -5.84
CA SER A 165 -1.58 21.00 -6.40
C SER A 165 -2.03 21.98 -5.31
N ALA A 166 -1.50 23.21 -5.33
CA ALA A 166 -2.01 24.27 -4.46
C ALA A 166 -3.49 24.54 -4.77
N VAL A 167 -4.32 24.57 -3.74
CA VAL A 167 -5.76 24.85 -3.84
C VAL A 167 -6.04 26.15 -3.10
N THR A 168 -6.71 27.11 -3.75
CA THR A 168 -7.16 28.34 -3.10
C THR A 168 -8.41 28.06 -2.26
N ASP A 169 -8.54 28.74 -1.12
CA ASP A 169 -9.70 28.67 -0.22
C ASP A 169 -9.98 27.27 0.37
N ALA A 170 -8.91 26.50 0.64
CA ALA A 170 -9.03 25.26 1.40
C ALA A 170 -9.31 25.57 2.88
N SER A 171 -10.37 24.97 3.44
CA SER A 171 -10.63 25.00 4.89
C SER A 171 -9.70 24.03 5.61
N GLU A 172 -9.04 24.46 6.69
CA GLU A 172 -8.33 23.55 7.60
C GLU A 172 -9.32 22.56 8.22
N GLY A 173 -9.19 21.27 7.89
CA GLY A 173 -9.99 20.21 8.49
C GLY A 173 -9.52 19.93 9.91
N SER A 174 -10.45 19.93 10.87
CA SER A 174 -10.19 19.51 12.25
C SER A 174 -9.85 18.02 12.33
N ASP A 175 -8.85 17.69 13.15
CA ASP A 175 -8.37 16.35 13.49
C ASP A 175 -9.51 15.31 13.61
N LEU A 176 -9.45 14.27 12.77
CA LEU A 176 -10.18 13.03 12.99
C LEU A 176 -9.15 11.92 13.18
N SER A 177 -8.75 11.69 14.43
CA SER A 177 -8.13 10.46 14.88
C SER A 177 -9.16 9.32 14.74
N GLN A 178 -9.33 8.77 13.53
CA GLN A 178 -10.20 7.61 13.32
C GLN A 178 -9.44 6.34 13.73
N SER A 179 -9.75 5.86 14.94
CA SER A 179 -9.49 4.49 15.36
C SER A 179 -10.41 3.57 14.55
N LEU A 180 -9.88 2.85 13.56
CA LEU A 180 -10.62 1.77 12.92
C LEU A 180 -10.69 0.59 13.91
N HIS A 181 -11.81 0.50 14.62
CA HIS A 181 -12.25 -0.75 15.23
C HIS A 181 -12.64 -1.71 14.11
N THR A 182 -11.86 -2.77 13.91
CA THR A 182 -12.32 -3.94 13.14
C THR A 182 -12.56 -5.08 14.12
N HIS A 183 -13.82 -5.53 14.15
CA HIS A 183 -14.26 -6.68 14.94
C HIS A 183 -13.52 -7.94 14.50
N THR A 184 -12.75 -8.53 15.41
CA THR A 184 -12.23 -9.88 15.32
C THR A 184 -13.38 -10.88 15.43
N LEU A 185 -13.56 -11.71 14.40
CA LEU A 185 -13.93 -13.13 14.52
C LEU A 185 -13.01 -13.90 13.56
#